data_AF-A0A3N5KN59-F1
#
_entry.id   AF-A0A3N5KN59-F1
#
_cell.length_a   1.000
_cell.length_b   1.000
_cell.length_c   1.000
_cell.angle_alpha   90.00
_cell.angle_beta   90.00
_cell.angle_gamma   90.00
#
_symmetry.space_group_name_H-M   'P 1'
#
loop_
_entity.id
_entity.type
_entity.pdbx_description
1 polymer ?
#
loop_
_entity_poly.entity_id
_entity_poly.type
_entity_poly.pdbx_seq_one_letter_code
_entity_poly.pdbx_strand_id
1 'polypeptide(L)'
;MTAQKIDKRIVKYRVVKPGDKADAKPEAKREEAVVESRDAKVIWMHEKLERPEELIGSTYKIKTPVSDHAMYVTINDIVLNEGTEHEQRRPFEIFINSKNLDHYQWIVALTRIISAVFRKGGDVTFLVEELKAVFDPR
;
A
#
# COMPACT_ATOMS: atom_id res chain seq x y z
N MET A 1 -8.76 11.86 -6.84
CA MET A 1 -9.98 12.53 -6.35
C MET A 1 -10.73 13.12 -7.53
N THR A 2 -11.82 12.50 -7.93
CA THR A 2 -12.59 12.91 -9.11
C THR A 2 -13.52 14.05 -8.71
N ALA A 3 -13.25 15.26 -9.20
CA ALA A 3 -14.04 16.43 -8.89
C ALA A 3 -15.43 16.29 -9.53
N GLN A 4 -16.48 16.17 -8.72
CA GLN A 4 -17.86 16.22 -9.20
C GLN A 4 -18.20 17.68 -9.52
N LYS A 5 -18.39 17.98 -10.81
CA LYS A 5 -18.94 19.27 -11.26
C LYS A 5 -20.45 19.25 -11.07
N ILE A 6 -20.97 20.26 -10.36
CA ILE A 6 -22.40 20.44 -10.14
C ILE A 6 -22.90 21.48 -11.15
N ASP A 7 -23.58 21.02 -12.20
CA ASP A 7 -24.07 21.89 -13.28
C ASP A 7 -25.38 22.64 -12.94
N LYS A 8 -26.02 22.33 -11.79
CA LYS A 8 -27.31 22.90 -11.39
C LYS A 8 -27.16 23.88 -10.23
N ARG A 9 -27.85 25.03 -10.30
CA ARG A 9 -27.91 26.00 -9.19
C ARG A 9 -28.57 25.37 -7.97
N ILE A 10 -27.84 25.33 -6.85
CA ILE A 10 -28.35 24.87 -5.55
C ILE A 10 -29.27 25.97 -5.01
N VAL A 11 -30.58 25.79 -5.20
CA VAL A 11 -31.61 26.76 -4.81
C VAL A 11 -32.10 26.62 -3.36
N LYS A 12 -31.66 25.60 -2.63
CA LYS A 12 -32.04 25.39 -1.22
C LYS A 12 -30.95 24.63 -0.48
N TYR A 13 -30.49 25.17 0.65
CA TYR A 13 -29.55 24.50 1.56
C TYR A 13 -30.12 24.50 2.98
N ARG A 14 -29.82 23.46 3.76
CA ARG A 14 -30.18 23.34 5.18
C ARG A 14 -28.91 23.14 5.99
N VAL A 15 -28.61 24.05 6.89
CA VAL A 15 -27.47 23.94 7.81
C VAL A 15 -27.89 23.05 8.98
N VAL A 16 -27.27 21.87 9.09
CA VAL A 16 -27.47 20.98 10.23
C VAL A 16 -26.68 21.56 11.41
N LYS A 17 -27.38 22.00 12.44
CA LYS A 17 -26.77 22.38 13.73
C LYS A 17 -26.66 21.16 14.62
N PRO A 18 -25.60 21.05 15.45
CA PRO A 18 -25.44 19.95 16.40
C PRO A 18 -26.46 20.09 17.52
N GLY A 19 -27.64 19.48 17.35
CA GLY A 19 -28.72 19.53 18.33
C GLY A 19 -30.05 18.90 17.90
N ASP A 20 -30.34 18.78 16.60
CA ASP A 20 -31.62 18.21 16.14
C ASP A 20 -31.54 16.68 15.99
N LYS A 21 -31.60 15.98 17.12
CA LYS A 21 -32.04 14.58 17.21
C LYS A 21 -33.25 14.51 18.14
N ALA A 22 -34.46 14.48 17.57
CA ALA A 22 -35.74 14.06 18.15
C ALA A 22 -36.83 14.58 17.18
N ASP A 23 -37.77 13.85 16.58
CA ASP A 23 -38.29 12.49 16.74
C ASP A 23 -39.08 12.17 15.45
N ALA A 24 -39.08 10.90 15.02
CA ALA A 24 -40.20 10.17 14.41
C ALA A 24 -39.75 8.90 13.66
N LYS A 25 -40.01 7.74 14.26
CA LYS A 25 -40.30 6.44 13.58
C LYS A 25 -41.83 6.36 13.36
N PRO A 26 -42.44 5.40 12.60
CA PRO A 26 -41.89 4.18 11.98
C PRO A 26 -42.34 3.88 10.52
N GLU A 27 -41.69 2.85 9.94
CA GLU A 27 -42.10 1.92 8.87
C GLU A 27 -42.55 2.39 7.47
N ALA A 28 -41.72 2.04 6.48
CA ALA A 28 -42.21 1.48 5.22
C ALA A 28 -41.21 0.41 4.73
N LYS A 29 -41.66 -0.85 4.67
CA LYS A 29 -41.03 -1.94 3.92
C LYS A 29 -40.62 -1.44 2.53
N ARG A 30 -39.34 -1.55 2.20
CA ARG A 30 -38.89 -1.63 0.81
C ARG A 30 -37.96 -2.82 0.71
N GLU A 31 -38.38 -3.73 -0.15
CA GLU A 31 -37.80 -5.02 -0.42
C GLU A 31 -36.29 -4.92 -0.66
N GLU A 32 -35.58 -5.91 -0.13
CA GLU A 32 -34.20 -6.20 -0.46
C GLU A 32 -34.12 -6.49 -1.95
N ALA A 33 -33.87 -5.45 -2.75
CA ALA A 33 -33.31 -5.61 -4.06
C ALA A 33 -31.88 -6.12 -3.85
N VAL A 34 -31.73 -7.44 -3.94
CA VAL A 34 -30.47 -8.14 -4.12
C VAL A 34 -29.81 -7.56 -5.37
N VAL A 35 -29.02 -6.52 -5.19
CA VAL A 35 -28.01 -6.15 -6.18
C VAL A 35 -26.82 -7.01 -5.80
N GLU A 36 -26.66 -8.12 -6.54
CA GLU A 36 -25.38 -8.82 -6.63
C GLU A 36 -24.33 -7.83 -7.15
N SER A 37 -23.79 -6.99 -6.28
CA SER A 37 -22.48 -6.40 -6.50
C SER A 37 -21.52 -7.55 -6.36
N ARG A 38 -21.15 -8.17 -7.48
CA ARG A 38 -20.04 -9.10 -7.58
C ARG A 38 -18.90 -8.52 -6.75
N ASP A 39 -18.62 -9.16 -5.63
CA ASP A 39 -17.60 -8.77 -4.66
C ASP A 39 -16.24 -8.78 -5.35
N ALA A 40 -15.89 -7.69 -6.03
CA ALA A 40 -14.50 -7.33 -6.21
C ALA A 40 -14.01 -6.98 -4.82
N LYS A 41 -13.49 -7.98 -4.11
CA LYS A 41 -12.85 -7.84 -2.81
C LYS A 41 -11.64 -6.93 -3.01
N VAL A 42 -11.84 -5.62 -2.89
CA VAL A 42 -10.79 -4.62 -3.09
C VAL A 42 -9.73 -4.83 -2.01
N ILE A 43 -8.62 -5.48 -2.36
CA ILE A 43 -7.52 -5.69 -1.43
C ILE A 43 -6.75 -4.38 -1.33
N TRP A 44 -6.98 -3.66 -0.24
CA TRP A 44 -6.13 -2.55 0.15
C TRP A 44 -4.85 -3.11 0.76
N MET A 45 -3.69 -2.53 0.39
CA MET A 45 -2.44 -2.85 1.07
C MET A 45 -2.57 -2.45 2.54
N HIS A 46 -2.74 -3.45 3.41
CA HIS A 46 -2.78 -3.32 4.86
C HIS A 46 -1.73 -4.25 5.46
N GLU A 47 -1.33 -3.97 6.70
CA GLU A 47 -0.28 -4.68 7.44
C GLU A 47 -0.37 -6.22 7.47
N LYS A 48 -1.57 -6.76 7.21
CA LYS A 48 -1.90 -8.20 7.19
C LYS A 48 -1.91 -8.84 5.79
N LEU A 49 -1.18 -8.28 4.82
CA LEU A 49 -1.12 -8.88 3.48
C LEU A 49 -0.13 -10.05 3.52
N GLU A 50 -0.65 -11.28 3.47
CA GLU A 50 0.18 -12.49 3.46
C GLU A 50 1.02 -12.58 2.19
N ARG A 51 2.23 -13.14 2.32
CA ARG A 51 3.16 -13.30 1.20
C ARG A 51 2.57 -14.29 0.19
N PRO A 52 2.36 -13.90 -1.08
CA PRO A 52 1.94 -14.82 -2.13
C PRO A 52 2.99 -15.91 -2.39
N GLU A 53 2.57 -17.06 -2.93
CA GLU A 53 3.48 -18.13 -3.32
C GLU A 53 4.39 -17.73 -4.49
N GLU A 54 3.85 -16.93 -5.43
CA GLU A 54 4.58 -16.45 -6.61
C GLU A 54 4.67 -14.92 -6.63
N LEU A 55 5.84 -14.42 -7.02
CA LEU A 55 6.10 -12.99 -7.19
C LEU A 55 6.79 -12.77 -8.54
N ILE A 56 6.39 -11.72 -9.25
CA ILE A 56 6.97 -11.39 -10.55
C ILE A 56 8.16 -10.48 -10.32
N GLY A 57 9.37 -10.97 -10.61
CA GLY A 57 10.63 -10.29 -10.37
C GLY A 57 11.26 -9.69 -11.63
N SER A 58 11.80 -8.47 -11.51
CA SER A 58 12.68 -7.85 -12.51
C SER A 58 14.06 -7.59 -11.92
N THR A 59 15.12 -8.04 -12.57
CA THR A 59 16.51 -7.85 -12.10
C THR A 59 17.28 -6.87 -12.96
N TYR A 60 17.83 -5.84 -12.34
CA TYR A 60 18.57 -4.76 -12.97
C TYR A 60 20.04 -4.81 -12.57
N LYS A 61 20.93 -4.71 -13.56
CA LYS A 61 22.36 -4.54 -13.32
C LYS A 61 22.71 -3.06 -13.31
N ILE A 62 23.06 -2.54 -12.15
CA ILE A 62 23.46 -1.16 -11.93
C ILE A 62 24.99 -1.09 -11.86
N LYS A 63 25.59 -0.24 -12.68
CA LYS A 63 27.01 0.12 -12.58
C LYS A 63 27.10 1.59 -12.20
N THR A 64 27.75 1.89 -11.10
CA THR A 64 28.01 3.27 -10.68
C THR A 64 29.44 3.68 -11.07
N PRO A 65 29.68 4.92 -11.50
CA PRO A 65 31.02 5.38 -11.88
C PRO A 65 32.03 5.41 -10.71
N VAL A 66 31.53 5.36 -9.46
CA VAL A 66 32.33 5.40 -8.23
C VAL A 66 32.65 4.01 -7.65
N SER A 67 32.17 2.92 -8.24
CA SER A 67 32.44 1.57 -7.75
C SER A 67 32.88 0.63 -8.86
N ASP A 68 33.92 -0.15 -8.58
CA ASP A 68 34.46 -1.16 -9.51
C ASP A 68 33.52 -2.36 -9.69
N HIS A 69 32.56 -2.54 -8.79
CA HIS A 69 31.64 -3.67 -8.80
C HIS A 69 30.21 -3.25 -9.16
N ALA A 70 29.58 -4.04 -10.04
CA ALA A 70 28.18 -3.88 -10.36
C ALA A 70 27.29 -4.37 -9.22
N MET A 71 26.18 -3.67 -8.98
CA MET A 71 25.10 -4.11 -8.11
C MET A 71 23.98 -4.72 -8.94
N TYR A 72 23.36 -5.79 -8.44
CA TYR A 72 22.19 -6.41 -9.02
C TYR A 72 21.01 -6.13 -8.09
N VAL A 73 20.00 -5.44 -8.62
CA VAL A 73 18.80 -5.08 -7.87
C VAL A 73 17.63 -5.85 -8.47
N THR A 74 17.04 -6.74 -7.68
CA THR A 74 15.83 -7.47 -8.04
C THR A 74 14.65 -6.84 -7.33
N ILE A 75 13.64 -6.42 -8.09
CA ILE A 75 12.38 -5.90 -7.57
C ILE A 75 11.31 -6.95 -7.85
N ASN A 76 10.70 -7.47 -6.78
CA ASN A 76 9.61 -8.42 -6.85
C ASN A 76 8.30 -7.70 -6.58
N ASP A 77 7.36 -7.81 -7.52
CA ASP A 77 6.05 -7.20 -7.42
C ASP A 77 4.98 -8.24 -7.06
N ILE A 78 3.98 -7.78 -6.31
CA ILE A 78 2.72 -8.48 -6.13
C ILE A 78 1.71 -7.95 -7.16
N VAL A 79 0.91 -8.87 -7.73
CA VAL A 79 -0.25 -8.53 -8.55
C VAL A 79 -1.48 -8.49 -7.64
N LEU A 80 -2.13 -7.35 -7.59
CA LEU A 80 -3.38 -7.15 -6.85
C LEU A 80 -4.55 -7.21 -7.84
N ASN A 81 -5.63 -7.89 -7.45
CA ASN A 81 -6.86 -8.04 -8.23
C ASN A 81 -6.62 -8.64 -9.64
N GLU A 82 -5.76 -9.66 -9.72
CA GLU A 82 -5.43 -10.35 -10.97
C GLU A 82 -6.69 -10.77 -11.74
N GLY A 83 -6.73 -10.48 -13.05
CA GLY A 83 -7.87 -10.85 -13.92
C GLY A 83 -9.10 -9.95 -13.79
N THR A 84 -9.00 -8.81 -13.11
CA THR A 84 -10.07 -7.78 -13.04
C THR A 84 -9.64 -6.48 -13.74
N GLU A 85 -10.59 -5.59 -14.03
CA GLU A 85 -10.29 -4.25 -14.58
C GLU A 85 -9.42 -3.37 -13.65
N HIS A 86 -9.26 -3.77 -12.38
CA HIS A 86 -8.48 -3.06 -11.38
C HIS A 86 -7.17 -3.78 -11.01
N GLU A 87 -6.64 -4.58 -11.93
CA GLU A 87 -5.33 -5.20 -11.78
C GLU A 87 -4.25 -4.13 -11.57
N GLN A 88 -3.49 -4.26 -10.47
CA GLN A 88 -2.41 -3.35 -10.14
C GLN A 88 -1.19 -4.14 -9.71
N ARG A 89 -0.03 -3.77 -10.26
CA ARG A 89 1.26 -4.28 -9.79
C ARG A 89 1.87 -3.31 -8.80
N ARG A 90 2.33 -3.84 -7.67
CA ARG A 90 3.01 -3.04 -6.64
C ARG A 90 4.28 -3.74 -6.17
N PRO A 91 5.36 -2.99 -5.90
CA PRO A 91 6.55 -3.54 -5.28
C PRO A 91 6.22 -4.20 -3.94
N PHE A 92 6.68 -5.42 -3.75
CA PHE A 92 6.48 -6.21 -2.53
C PHE A 92 7.79 -6.44 -1.77
N GLU A 93 8.88 -6.74 -2.47
CA GLU A 93 10.21 -6.86 -1.85
C GLU A 93 11.33 -6.51 -2.85
N ILE A 94 12.48 -6.06 -2.33
CA ILE A 94 13.67 -5.75 -3.11
C ILE A 94 14.84 -6.55 -2.57
N PHE A 95 15.65 -7.11 -3.48
CA PHE A 95 16.93 -7.73 -3.18
C PHE A 95 18.06 -6.97 -3.85
N ILE A 96 19.10 -6.63 -3.09
CA ILE A 96 20.31 -6.02 -3.62
C ILE A 96 21.45 -7.00 -3.39
N ASN A 97 22.11 -7.42 -4.47
CA ASN A 97 23.30 -8.24 -4.45
C ASN A 97 24.49 -7.46 -5.03
N SER A 98 25.66 -7.56 -4.39
CA SER A 98 26.89 -6.93 -4.85
C SER A 98 28.08 -7.82 -4.56
N LYS A 99 29.10 -7.75 -5.43
CA LYS A 99 30.42 -8.36 -5.17
C LYS A 99 31.31 -7.49 -4.28
N ASN A 100 30.93 -6.24 -4.03
CA ASN A 100 31.65 -5.36 -3.12
C ASN A 100 31.37 -5.73 -1.67
N LEU A 101 32.40 -6.16 -0.94
CA LEU A 101 32.29 -6.58 0.46
C LEU A 101 32.32 -5.40 1.44
N ASP A 102 32.91 -4.26 1.08
CA ASP A 102 33.08 -3.10 1.97
C ASP A 102 31.75 -2.49 2.43
N HIS A 103 30.71 -2.64 1.60
CA HIS A 103 29.37 -2.16 1.90
C HIS A 103 28.37 -3.29 2.16
N TYR A 104 28.83 -4.53 2.33
CA TYR A 104 27.95 -5.70 2.44
C TYR A 104 26.94 -5.57 3.57
N GLN A 105 27.36 -5.14 4.76
CA GLN A 105 26.47 -4.95 5.92
C GLN A 105 25.36 -3.93 5.63
N TRP A 106 25.70 -2.80 5.00
CA TRP A 106 24.75 -1.77 4.60
C TRP A 106 23.77 -2.26 3.53
N ILE A 107 24.26 -3.02 2.54
CA ILE A 107 23.43 -3.61 1.49
C ILE A 107 22.43 -4.61 2.06
N VAL A 108 22.86 -5.46 2.99
CA VAL A 108 21.98 -6.42 3.69
C VAL A 108 20.93 -5.68 4.54
N ALA A 109 21.34 -4.65 5.27
CA ALA A 109 20.43 -3.82 6.07
C ALA A 109 19.39 -3.13 5.19
N LEU A 110 19.80 -2.48 4.11
CA LEU A 110 18.92 -1.79 3.16
C LEU A 110 17.93 -2.77 2.51
N THR A 111 18.40 -3.92 2.05
CA THR A 111 17.56 -4.98 1.47
C THR A 111 16.46 -5.41 2.44
N ARG A 112 16.79 -5.59 3.73
CA ARG A 112 15.83 -5.98 4.77
C ARG A 112 14.83 -4.86 5.10
N ILE A 113 15.32 -3.64 5.27
CA ILE A 113 14.52 -2.47 5.64
C ILE A 113 13.52 -2.13 4.53
N ILE A 114 14.00 -1.99 3.29
CA ILE A 114 13.15 -1.61 2.16
C ILE A 114 12.07 -2.67 1.92
N SER A 115 12.45 -3.96 1.97
CA SER A 115 11.47 -5.05 1.84
C SER A 115 10.44 -5.06 2.97
N ALA A 116 10.84 -4.76 4.21
CA ALA A 116 9.90 -4.67 5.33
C ALA A 116 8.88 -3.54 5.13
N VAL A 117 9.33 -2.37 4.65
CA VAL A 117 8.45 -1.23 4.33
C VAL A 117 7.43 -1.60 3.26
N PHE A 118 7.85 -2.27 2.18
CA PHE A 118 6.92 -2.66 1.11
C PHE A 118 5.91 -3.71 1.55
N ARG A 119 6.30 -4.65 2.40
CA ARG A 119 5.36 -5.61 3.02
C ARG A 119 4.30 -4.93 3.88
N LYS A 120 4.60 -3.77 4.47
CA LYS A 120 3.67 -2.94 5.25
C LYS A 120 2.85 -1.99 4.38
N GLY A 121 2.85 -2.15 3.06
CA GLY A 121 2.09 -1.30 2.14
C GLY A 121 2.72 0.06 1.87
N GLY A 122 4.03 0.20 2.11
CA GLY A 122 4.75 1.47 1.95
C GLY A 122 4.71 2.38 3.17
N ASP A 123 4.17 1.90 4.29
CA ASP A 123 4.20 2.65 5.55
C ASP A 123 5.61 2.66 6.15
N VAL A 124 6.27 3.81 6.04
CA VAL A 124 7.60 4.08 6.60
C VAL A 124 7.57 4.49 8.07
N THR A 125 6.40 4.80 8.63
CA THR A 125 6.30 5.23 10.04
C THR A 125 6.74 4.12 11.01
N PHE A 126 6.51 2.86 10.63
CA PHE A 126 6.99 1.66 11.32
C PHE A 126 8.51 1.64 11.55
N LEU A 127 9.31 2.21 10.63
CA LEU A 127 10.77 2.24 10.81
C LEU A 127 11.18 3.07 12.02
N VAL A 128 10.45 4.14 12.31
CA VAL A 128 10.72 4.98 13.50
C VAL A 128 10.38 4.21 14.77
N GLU A 129 9.35 3.37 14.74
CA GLU A 129 8.96 2.52 15.88
C GLU A 129 10.00 1.41 16.14
N GLU A 130 10.49 0.74 15.08
CA GLU A 130 11.58 -0.22 15.19
C GLU A 130 12.91 0.41 15.64
N LEU A 131 13.27 1.58 15.09
CA LEU A 131 14.50 2.27 15.50
C LEU A 131 14.44 2.76 16.96
N LYS A 132 13.25 3.12 17.47
CA LYS A 132 13.05 3.40 18.90
C LYS A 132 13.23 2.15 19.75
N ALA A 133 12.81 0.98 19.28
CA ALA A 133 13.00 -0.29 19.98
C ALA A 133 14.47 -0.75 20.01
N VAL A 134 15.28 -0.31 19.03
CA VAL A 134 16.73 -0.57 18.96
C VAL A 134 17.56 0.44 19.77
N PHE A 135 16.96 1.52 20.30
CA PHE A 135 17.68 2.51 21.09
C PHE A 135 17.97 2.01 22.51
N ASP A 136 19.19 1.52 22.76
CA ASP A 136 19.72 1.21 24.10
C ASP A 136 20.20 2.52 24.77
N PRO A 137 19.61 2.94 25.91
CA PRO A 137 20.01 4.15 26.61
C PRO A 137 21.26 3.86 27.44
N ARG A 138 22.43 3.90 26.82
CA ARG A 138 23.71 4.03 27.53
C ARG A 138 24.47 5.23 27.02
#